data_AF-A0A924VR54-F1
#
_entry.id   AF-A0A924VR54-F1
#
_cell.length_a   1.000
_cell.length_b   1.000
_cell.length_c   1.000
_cell.angle_alpha   90.00
_cell.angle_beta   90.00
_cell.angle_gamma   90.00
#
_symmetry.space_group_name_H-M   'P 1'
#
loop_
_entity.id
_entity.type
_entity.pdbx_description
1 polymer ?
#
loop_
_entity_poly.entity_id
_entity_poly.type
_entity_poly.pdbx_seq_one_letter_code
_entity_poly.pdbx_strand_id
1 'polypeptide(L)'
;VKKQDPSRLVDDRSGFNCCDTPGDPGTGDVIDWHQYQGPALPAPDASRASIDGEHGGLTLSVAGHTWPGAPINPYGSVKDAAALNDAYEANNAVLRDQGAPYGLSGSVYTQITDVEGEQNGFFTYDRQVEKVDEARVRASNLAVIAAGAKATPTAPPGTPGLAGVDRWSFDETSGTVATDSVGSHDLTLRGGATFAPGLNGNALTLNGVDQFAESSGTLIPTENTNYSISAWAKLNAAGDAFQTVASEDGDANSAFFLQYSGADKRWAFSFASVRALASTVGQPIAGKWYHLVGVRDVTNSKLSIYVDGVLSGSVGILGGGDKGTGNLQIGRGKFSGKPVDFLGGAVDNVKIFDRALSAAEVSTLNAAGAGS
;
A
#
# COMPACT_ATOMS: atom_id res chain seq x y z
N VAL A 1 -12.58 24.17 -5.80
CA VAL A 1 -11.92 25.03 -4.80
C VAL A 1 -10.64 25.68 -5.35
N LYS A 2 -9.61 24.91 -5.71
CA LYS A 2 -8.30 25.46 -6.17
C LYS A 2 -8.34 26.44 -7.35
N LYS A 3 -9.29 26.28 -8.30
CA LYS A 3 -9.50 27.25 -9.40
C LYS A 3 -10.01 28.61 -8.93
N GLN A 4 -10.74 28.66 -7.81
CA GLN A 4 -11.30 29.88 -7.23
C GLN A 4 -10.32 30.53 -6.25
N ASP A 5 -9.63 29.70 -5.46
CA ASP A 5 -8.60 30.14 -4.52
C ASP A 5 -7.49 29.09 -4.48
N PRO A 6 -6.33 29.33 -5.11
CA PRO A 6 -5.22 28.39 -5.11
C PRO A 6 -4.50 28.33 -3.75
N SER A 7 -4.72 29.31 -2.85
CA SER A 7 -4.09 29.35 -1.53
C SER A 7 -4.81 28.49 -0.48
N ARG A 8 -6.07 28.13 -0.73
CA ARG A 8 -6.87 27.25 0.13
C ARG A 8 -6.29 25.84 0.13
N LEU A 9 -5.87 25.34 1.29
CA LEU A 9 -5.68 23.91 1.51
C LEU A 9 -7.03 23.19 1.42
N VAL A 10 -7.03 22.01 0.82
CA VAL A 10 -8.18 21.16 0.55
C VAL A 10 -7.92 19.80 1.17
N ASP A 11 -8.69 19.49 2.19
CA ASP A 11 -8.95 18.11 2.59
C ASP A 11 -10.23 17.69 1.84
N ASP A 12 -10.08 16.77 0.88
CA ASP A 12 -11.10 16.49 -0.14
C ASP A 12 -12.26 15.67 0.40
N ARG A 13 -12.00 14.76 1.35
CA ARG A 13 -13.00 13.82 1.86
C ARG A 13 -13.34 14.02 3.34
N SER A 14 -12.54 14.79 4.08
CA SER A 14 -12.67 14.90 5.54
C SER A 14 -12.73 13.52 6.17
N GLY A 15 -11.70 12.74 5.83
CA GLY A 15 -11.54 11.36 6.22
C GLY A 15 -11.90 10.33 5.17
N PHE A 16 -11.13 9.26 5.15
CA PHE A 16 -11.56 7.99 4.59
C PHE A 16 -11.41 6.87 5.63
N ASN A 17 -12.45 6.06 5.78
CA ASN A 17 -12.44 4.94 6.70
C ASN A 17 -11.57 3.83 6.11
N CYS A 18 -10.57 3.38 6.86
CA CYS A 18 -9.57 2.41 6.41
C CYS A 18 -10.11 1.02 6.00
N CYS A 19 -11.43 0.80 6.04
CA CYS A 19 -12.06 -0.48 5.69
C CYS A 19 -13.28 -0.39 4.75
N ASP A 20 -13.96 0.76 4.66
CA ASP A 20 -15.26 0.86 3.94
C ASP A 20 -15.24 1.85 2.76
N THR A 21 -14.10 2.47 2.48
CA THR A 21 -13.96 3.47 1.41
C THR A 21 -12.84 3.10 0.45
N PRO A 22 -12.85 3.59 -0.81
CA PRO A 22 -11.88 3.21 -1.86
C PRO A 22 -10.41 3.64 -1.63
N GLY A 23 -10.01 3.93 -0.38
CA GLY A 23 -8.72 4.50 -0.03
C GLY A 23 -8.58 5.97 -0.43
N ASP A 24 -7.36 6.47 -0.31
CA ASP A 24 -6.98 7.84 -0.69
C ASP A 24 -7.20 8.09 -2.20
N PRO A 25 -7.99 9.10 -2.59
CA PRO A 25 -8.22 9.43 -3.99
C PRO A 25 -7.03 10.07 -4.72
N GLY A 26 -5.97 10.46 -4.01
CA GLY A 26 -4.83 11.18 -4.60
C GLY A 26 -5.13 12.66 -4.90
N THR A 27 -6.20 13.21 -4.35
CA THR A 27 -6.66 14.60 -4.55
C THR A 27 -6.55 15.42 -3.27
N GLY A 28 -6.52 16.75 -3.40
CA GLY A 28 -6.37 17.66 -2.27
C GLY A 28 -4.93 17.89 -1.83
N ASP A 29 -4.75 18.45 -0.63
CA ASP A 29 -3.47 18.76 0.01
C ASP A 29 -3.23 17.92 1.27
N VAL A 30 -4.20 17.07 1.64
CA VAL A 30 -4.20 16.28 2.87
C VAL A 30 -4.61 14.83 2.58
N ILE A 31 -3.79 13.89 3.02
CA ILE A 31 -4.14 12.47 3.14
C ILE A 31 -4.79 12.30 4.50
N ASP A 32 -6.11 12.11 4.55
CA ASP A 32 -6.88 12.09 5.78
C ASP A 32 -7.52 10.71 6.05
N TRP A 33 -7.02 10.01 7.08
CA TRP A 33 -7.55 8.72 7.52
C TRP A 33 -8.48 8.89 8.71
N HIS A 34 -9.54 8.09 8.75
CA HIS A 34 -10.34 7.88 9.95
C HIS A 34 -10.14 6.45 10.46
N GLN A 35 -9.62 6.32 11.68
CA GLN A 35 -9.47 5.06 12.38
C GLN A 35 -10.01 5.21 13.81
N TYR A 36 -11.32 4.97 13.96
CA TYR A 36 -12.02 5.13 15.23
C TYR A 36 -11.49 4.23 16.36
N GLN A 37 -11.06 3.00 16.04
CA GLN A 37 -10.41 2.10 17.01
C GLN A 37 -8.87 2.32 17.10
N GLY A 38 -8.40 3.38 16.46
CA GLY A 38 -7.01 3.68 16.13
C GLY A 38 -6.16 4.20 17.27
N PRO A 39 -5.12 5.00 16.96
CA PRO A 39 -5.01 5.89 15.78
C PRO A 39 -4.59 5.20 14.46
N ALA A 40 -4.80 5.88 13.33
CA ALA A 40 -4.15 5.60 12.05
C ALA A 40 -2.75 6.22 11.97
N LEU A 41 -1.91 5.67 11.09
CA LEU A 41 -0.54 6.16 10.87
C LEU A 41 -0.24 6.32 9.36
N PRO A 42 -1.01 7.15 8.62
CA PRO A 42 -0.72 7.40 7.22
C PRO A 42 0.59 8.16 7.03
N ALA A 43 1.29 7.83 5.95
CA ALA A 43 2.47 8.56 5.52
C ALA A 43 2.10 9.75 4.64
N PRO A 44 2.76 10.91 4.81
CA PRO A 44 2.59 12.04 3.92
C PRO A 44 3.16 11.68 2.56
N ASP A 45 2.79 12.47 1.55
CA ASP A 45 3.43 12.37 0.24
C ASP A 45 4.28 13.59 -0.12
N ALA A 46 4.81 13.63 -1.34
CA ALA A 46 5.72 14.69 -1.77
C ALA A 46 5.04 16.08 -1.77
N SER A 47 3.71 16.13 -1.84
CA SER A 47 2.93 17.36 -1.93
C SER A 47 1.82 17.49 -0.88
N ARG A 48 1.51 16.42 -0.13
CA ARG A 48 0.38 16.37 0.82
C ARG A 48 0.83 15.98 2.23
N ALA A 49 0.29 16.70 3.21
CA ALA A 49 0.41 16.31 4.61
C ALA A 49 -0.43 15.04 4.88
N SER A 50 -0.06 14.22 5.85
CA SER A 50 -0.90 13.11 6.31
C SER A 50 -1.45 13.37 7.70
N ILE A 51 -2.73 13.08 7.91
CA ILE A 51 -3.37 13.18 9.21
C ILE A 51 -4.23 11.96 9.47
N ASP A 52 -4.39 11.65 10.75
CA ASP A 52 -5.49 10.83 11.25
C ASP A 52 -6.61 11.80 11.70
N GLY A 53 -7.48 12.21 10.78
CA GLY A 53 -8.49 13.24 10.98
C GLY A 53 -9.64 12.81 11.89
N GLU A 54 -9.72 11.52 12.24
CA GLU A 54 -10.58 11.08 13.33
C GLU A 54 -10.13 9.76 13.96
N HIS A 55 -9.87 9.80 15.27
CA HIS A 55 -9.60 8.61 16.07
C HIS A 55 -10.17 8.69 17.49
N GLY A 56 -10.10 7.57 18.21
CA GLY A 56 -10.44 7.53 19.63
C GLY A 56 -11.94 7.43 19.90
N GLY A 57 -12.63 6.53 19.20
CA GLY A 57 -14.03 6.15 19.44
C GLY A 57 -14.25 5.43 20.79
N LEU A 58 -13.78 6.03 21.88
CA LEU A 58 -13.79 5.49 23.24
C LEU A 58 -15.08 5.90 23.96
N THR A 59 -16.08 5.02 23.99
CA THR A 59 -17.39 5.38 24.53
C THR A 59 -17.48 5.23 26.05
N LEU A 60 -17.86 6.30 26.75
CA LEU A 60 -18.25 6.28 28.17
C LEU A 60 -19.62 6.92 28.36
N SER A 61 -20.64 6.11 28.67
CA SER A 61 -21.98 6.60 28.98
C SER A 61 -22.06 7.12 30.42
N VAL A 62 -22.67 8.29 30.62
CA VAL A 62 -22.95 8.84 31.95
C VAL A 62 -24.45 8.90 32.18
N ALA A 63 -24.94 8.15 33.16
CA ALA A 63 -26.36 8.09 33.47
C ALA A 63 -26.94 9.48 33.78
N GLY A 64 -28.09 9.81 33.17
CA GLY A 64 -28.73 11.12 33.32
C GLY A 64 -28.16 12.22 32.42
N HIS A 65 -27.04 11.98 31.73
CA HIS A 65 -26.35 12.94 30.88
C HIS A 65 -26.14 12.41 29.45
N THR A 66 -27.14 11.70 28.92
CA THR A 66 -27.14 11.17 27.55
C THR A 66 -28.17 11.89 26.69
N TRP A 67 -27.85 12.13 25.42
CA TRP A 67 -28.81 12.67 24.46
C TRP A 67 -30.07 11.77 24.39
N PRO A 68 -31.27 12.36 24.23
CA PRO A 68 -32.48 11.57 24.02
C PRO A 68 -32.39 10.73 22.73
N GLY A 69 -32.29 9.41 22.86
CA GLY A 69 -32.18 8.49 21.72
C GLY A 69 -31.46 7.20 22.08
N ALA A 70 -31.29 6.32 21.10
CA ALA A 70 -30.45 5.13 21.27
C ALA A 70 -28.97 5.54 21.25
N PRO A 71 -28.14 5.03 22.18
CA PRO A 71 -26.70 5.23 22.12
C PRO A 71 -26.13 4.66 20.82
N ILE A 72 -25.22 5.41 20.19
CA ILE A 72 -24.43 4.98 19.04
C ILE A 72 -23.05 4.64 19.58
N ASN A 73 -22.76 3.34 19.66
CA ASN A 73 -21.46 2.86 20.09
C ASN A 73 -20.93 1.77 19.15
N PRO A 74 -20.41 2.16 17.98
CA PRO A 74 -19.94 1.21 16.98
C PRO A 74 -18.59 0.60 17.39
N TYR A 75 -17.84 1.24 18.30
CA TYR A 75 -16.41 1.01 18.47
C TYR A 75 -16.00 0.41 19.82
N GLY A 76 -16.92 0.36 20.79
CA GLY A 76 -16.72 -0.26 22.10
C GLY A 76 -16.85 0.72 23.27
N SER A 77 -17.19 0.20 24.46
CA SER A 77 -17.32 1.00 25.69
C SER A 77 -16.16 0.79 26.65
N VAL A 78 -15.78 1.85 27.35
CA VAL A 78 -14.98 1.78 28.57
C VAL A 78 -15.88 1.76 29.80
N LYS A 79 -15.39 1.15 30.88
CA LYS A 79 -16.18 0.89 32.09
C LYS A 79 -16.41 2.13 32.97
N ASP A 80 -15.44 3.04 33.02
CA ASP A 80 -15.39 4.17 33.94
C ASP A 80 -14.40 5.24 33.42
N ALA A 81 -14.37 6.40 34.08
CA ALA A 81 -13.49 7.51 33.71
C ALA A 81 -12.00 7.13 33.80
N ALA A 82 -11.61 6.24 34.72
CA ALA A 82 -10.23 5.78 34.80
C ALA A 82 -9.83 5.00 33.54
N ALA A 83 -10.67 4.06 33.11
CA ALA A 83 -10.46 3.31 31.87
C ALA A 83 -10.51 4.21 30.62
N LEU A 84 -11.34 5.26 30.60
CA LEU A 84 -11.33 6.24 29.52
C LEU A 84 -9.98 6.94 29.39
N ASN A 85 -9.43 7.43 30.51
CA ASN A 85 -8.12 8.08 30.52
C ASN A 85 -6.98 7.12 30.15
N ASP A 86 -7.01 5.89 30.67
CA ASP A 86 -6.00 4.87 30.35
C ASP A 86 -6.03 4.51 28.84
N ALA A 87 -7.23 4.37 28.27
CA ALA A 87 -7.40 4.10 26.84
C ALA A 87 -6.98 5.30 25.97
N TYR A 88 -7.29 6.53 26.39
CA TYR A 88 -6.85 7.75 25.71
C TYR A 88 -5.32 7.87 25.68
N GLU A 89 -4.66 7.62 26.82
CA GLU A 89 -3.20 7.62 26.91
C GLU A 89 -2.57 6.50 26.07
N ALA A 90 -3.15 5.31 26.05
CA ALA A 90 -2.68 4.20 25.22
C ALA A 90 -2.80 4.53 23.72
N ASN A 91 -3.93 5.10 23.30
CA ASN A 91 -4.16 5.58 21.94
C ASN A 91 -3.09 6.63 21.55
N ASN A 92 -2.87 7.64 22.40
CA ASN A 92 -1.87 8.67 22.14
C ASN A 92 -0.43 8.18 22.25
N ALA A 93 -0.14 7.12 23.00
CA ALA A 93 1.18 6.51 23.04
C ALA A 93 1.57 5.94 21.66
N VAL A 94 0.62 5.42 20.88
CA VAL A 94 0.87 5.00 19.49
C VAL A 94 1.27 6.20 18.63
N LEU A 95 0.54 7.32 18.71
CA LEU A 95 0.90 8.56 18.01
C LEU A 95 2.31 9.05 18.41
N ARG A 96 2.59 9.05 19.72
CA ARG A 96 3.88 9.50 20.28
C ARG A 96 5.04 8.62 19.79
N ASP A 97 4.87 7.31 19.84
CA ASP A 97 5.97 6.35 19.62
C ASP A 97 6.14 6.00 18.14
N GLN A 98 5.08 6.10 17.34
CA GLN A 98 5.07 5.64 15.94
C GLN A 98 4.72 6.75 14.93
N GLY A 99 4.01 7.81 15.32
CA GLY A 99 3.58 8.88 14.40
C GLY A 99 4.74 9.54 13.65
N ALA A 100 5.79 9.93 14.36
CA ALA A 100 6.96 10.55 13.74
C ALA A 100 7.66 9.64 12.71
N PRO A 101 7.96 8.35 13.00
CA PRO A 101 8.46 7.39 12.00
C PRO A 101 7.66 7.31 10.70
N TYR A 102 6.33 7.46 10.77
CA TYR A 102 5.47 7.47 9.58
C TYR A 102 5.32 8.86 8.94
N GLY A 103 5.92 9.91 9.49
CA GLY A 103 5.79 11.27 8.96
C GLY A 103 4.43 11.91 9.21
N LEU A 104 3.65 11.39 10.17
CA LEU A 104 2.32 11.89 10.50
C LEU A 104 2.38 13.38 10.83
N SER A 105 1.58 14.18 10.12
CA SER A 105 1.57 15.64 10.23
C SER A 105 0.59 16.14 11.30
N GLY A 106 -0.39 15.32 11.69
CA GLY A 106 -1.36 15.66 12.73
C GLY A 106 -2.34 14.54 13.03
N SER A 107 -3.13 14.73 14.08
CA SER A 107 -4.23 13.83 14.44
C SER A 107 -5.35 14.62 15.13
N VAL A 108 -6.58 14.12 15.02
CA VAL A 108 -7.76 14.71 15.64
C VAL A 108 -8.49 13.63 16.44
N TYR A 109 -8.62 13.84 17.74
CA TYR A 109 -9.48 13.02 18.57
C TYR A 109 -10.95 13.39 18.31
N THR A 110 -11.77 12.39 18.05
CA THR A 110 -13.16 12.47 17.56
C THR A 110 -13.94 13.69 18.03
N GLN A 111 -14.12 13.93 19.34
CA GLN A 111 -14.90 15.07 19.80
C GLN A 111 -14.62 15.55 21.22
N ILE A 112 -14.91 16.84 21.46
CA ILE A 112 -14.77 17.49 22.77
C ILE A 112 -16.00 17.21 23.67
N THR A 113 -17.19 17.10 23.09
CA THR A 113 -18.44 16.82 23.79
C THR A 113 -19.16 15.66 23.11
N ASP A 114 -19.92 14.86 23.85
CA ASP A 114 -20.81 13.88 23.25
C ASP A 114 -21.76 14.57 22.24
N VAL A 115 -21.90 13.99 21.04
CA VAL A 115 -22.73 14.51 19.95
C VAL A 115 -23.82 13.48 19.65
N GLU A 116 -25.08 13.90 19.84
CA GLU A 116 -26.24 13.03 19.66
C GLU A 116 -26.06 11.69 20.40
N GLY A 117 -26.14 10.55 19.71
CA GLY A 117 -25.95 9.22 20.31
C GLY A 117 -24.49 8.85 20.59
N GLU A 118 -23.52 9.58 20.05
CA GLU A 118 -22.09 9.27 20.17
C GLU A 118 -21.53 9.80 21.48
N GLN A 119 -21.01 8.88 22.30
CA GLN A 119 -20.68 9.13 23.71
C GLN A 119 -19.18 9.02 23.99
N ASN A 120 -18.35 9.44 23.03
CA ASN A 120 -16.89 9.38 23.07
C ASN A 120 -16.21 10.76 23.29
N GLY A 121 -16.98 11.78 23.69
CA GLY A 121 -16.46 13.11 24.01
C GLY A 121 -15.85 13.22 25.41
N PHE A 122 -15.03 14.26 25.61
CA PHE A 122 -14.45 14.61 26.91
C PHE A 122 -15.49 15.11 27.93
N PHE A 123 -16.59 15.67 27.44
CA PHE A 123 -17.74 16.07 28.25
C PHE A 123 -19.01 15.37 27.75
N THR A 124 -19.98 15.22 28.65
CA THR A 124 -21.35 14.83 28.27
C THR A 124 -21.98 15.85 27.32
N TYR A 125 -23.06 15.46 26.63
CA TYR A 125 -23.68 16.28 25.56
C TYR A 125 -24.14 17.66 26.07
N ASP A 126 -24.58 17.70 27.32
CA ASP A 126 -25.06 18.88 28.04
C ASP A 126 -23.92 19.71 28.67
N ARG A 127 -22.67 19.24 28.52
CA ARG A 127 -21.45 19.85 29.08
C ARG A 127 -21.44 19.97 30.60
N GLN A 128 -22.23 19.14 31.30
CA GLN A 128 -22.33 19.19 32.76
C GLN A 128 -21.34 18.26 33.47
N VAL A 129 -20.92 17.18 32.82
CA VAL A 129 -19.99 16.20 33.40
C VAL A 129 -18.76 16.07 32.53
N GLU A 130 -17.60 16.36 33.12
CA GLU A 130 -16.29 16.03 32.56
C GLU A 130 -16.03 14.53 32.76
N LYS A 131 -15.66 13.84 31.68
CA LYS A 131 -15.47 12.38 31.65
C LYS A 131 -14.00 11.97 31.76
N VAL A 132 -13.08 12.92 31.57
CA VAL A 132 -11.63 12.72 31.54
C VAL A 132 -10.95 13.46 32.69
N ASP A 133 -9.65 13.20 32.86
CA ASP A 133 -8.77 14.03 33.68
C ASP A 133 -8.00 14.97 32.74
N GLU A 134 -8.34 16.27 32.77
CA GLU A 134 -7.72 17.29 31.91
C GLU A 134 -6.19 17.29 31.99
N ALA A 135 -5.62 17.08 33.18
CA ALA A 135 -4.17 17.11 33.36
C ALA A 135 -3.50 15.93 32.65
N ARG A 136 -4.12 14.74 32.70
CA ARG A 136 -3.66 13.55 31.97
C ARG A 136 -3.78 13.73 30.46
N VAL A 137 -4.94 14.21 29.98
CA VAL A 137 -5.17 14.51 28.56
C VAL A 137 -4.14 15.52 28.04
N ARG A 138 -3.92 16.61 28.78
CA ARG A 138 -2.93 17.64 28.44
C ARG A 138 -1.51 17.08 28.40
N ALA A 139 -1.10 16.33 29.42
CA ALA A 139 0.23 15.74 29.48
C ALA A 139 0.48 14.78 28.30
N SER A 140 -0.52 13.95 27.98
CA SER A 140 -0.50 13.02 26.85
C SER A 140 -0.34 13.76 25.51
N ASN A 141 -1.15 14.79 25.25
CA ASN A 141 -1.05 15.59 24.02
C ASN A 141 0.28 16.34 23.91
N LEU A 142 0.79 16.93 25.00
CA LEU A 142 2.09 17.57 25.00
C LEU A 142 3.23 16.57 24.73
N ALA A 143 3.11 15.32 25.18
CA ALA A 143 4.09 14.28 24.88
C ALA A 143 4.10 13.91 23.38
N VAL A 144 2.92 13.83 22.75
CA VAL A 144 2.81 13.61 21.29
C VAL A 144 3.44 14.78 20.53
N ILE A 145 3.08 16.03 20.88
CA ILE A 145 3.66 17.24 20.25
C ILE A 145 5.18 17.27 20.42
N ALA A 146 5.69 16.97 21.62
CA ALA A 146 7.12 16.94 21.88
C ALA A 146 7.84 15.81 21.13
N ALA A 147 7.18 14.68 20.86
CA ALA A 147 7.72 13.62 20.03
C ALA A 147 7.77 14.03 18.55
N GLY A 148 6.70 14.65 18.02
CA GLY A 148 6.63 15.15 16.64
C GLY A 148 7.52 16.37 16.36
N ALA A 149 7.85 17.16 17.38
CA ALA A 149 8.77 18.30 17.27
C ALA A 149 10.26 17.89 17.20
N LYS A 150 10.58 16.62 17.50
CA LYS A 150 11.93 16.08 17.26
C LYS A 150 12.10 15.87 15.76
N ALA A 151 13.33 16.07 15.26
CA ALA A 151 13.66 16.04 13.83
C ALA A 151 12.92 14.93 13.09
N THR A 152 12.18 15.33 12.05
CA THR A 152 11.41 14.47 11.16
C THR A 152 12.29 13.30 10.74
N PRO A 153 11.87 12.05 10.95
CA PRO A 153 12.47 10.93 10.24
C PRO A 153 12.47 11.29 8.77
N THR A 154 13.59 11.06 8.11
CA THR A 154 13.63 11.16 6.66
C THR A 154 12.53 10.24 6.15
N ALA A 155 11.57 10.78 5.39
CA ALA A 155 10.59 9.94 4.70
C ALA A 155 11.36 8.75 4.08
N PRO A 156 10.85 7.51 4.17
CA PRO A 156 11.51 6.38 3.55
C PRO A 156 11.87 6.77 2.12
N PRO A 157 13.13 6.61 1.68
CA PRO A 157 13.54 7.04 0.35
C PRO A 157 12.59 6.50 -0.72
N GLY A 158 12.14 7.37 -1.63
CA GLY A 158 11.25 7.07 -2.75
C GLY A 158 9.90 7.79 -2.68
N THR A 159 9.07 7.58 -3.71
CA THR A 159 7.79 8.23 -3.97
C THR A 159 6.71 7.68 -3.02
N PRO A 160 6.15 8.54 -2.16
CA PRO A 160 5.13 8.15 -1.19
C PRO A 160 3.76 7.82 -1.82
N GLY A 161 2.90 7.12 -1.07
CA GLY A 161 1.56 6.71 -1.51
C GLY A 161 1.52 5.40 -2.31
N LEU A 162 0.31 4.96 -2.67
CA LEU A 162 0.07 3.68 -3.36
C LEU A 162 -0.19 3.82 -4.87
N ALA A 163 -0.07 5.04 -5.41
CA ALA A 163 -0.08 5.26 -6.86
C ALA A 163 1.11 4.55 -7.53
N GLY A 164 2.29 4.62 -6.90
CA GLY A 164 3.56 4.19 -7.48
C GLY A 164 4.24 5.33 -8.24
N VAL A 165 5.33 5.01 -8.93
CA VAL A 165 5.96 5.89 -9.93
C VAL A 165 5.43 5.64 -11.34
N ASP A 166 4.95 4.42 -11.60
CA ASP A 166 4.35 4.01 -12.87
C ASP A 166 3.19 3.03 -12.62
N ARG A 167 2.15 3.08 -13.46
CA ARG A 167 0.99 2.18 -13.38
C ARG A 167 0.37 1.89 -14.75
N TRP A 168 0.22 0.60 -15.06
CA TRP A 168 -0.52 0.10 -16.24
C TRP A 168 -1.69 -0.79 -15.80
N SER A 169 -2.91 -0.38 -16.14
CA SER A 169 -4.10 -1.23 -15.90
C SER A 169 -4.31 -2.27 -17.00
N PHE A 170 -3.86 -1.97 -18.24
CA PHE A 170 -4.11 -2.79 -19.44
C PHE A 170 -5.59 -2.82 -19.87
N ASP A 171 -6.35 -1.76 -19.56
CA ASP A 171 -7.77 -1.62 -19.91
C ASP A 171 -8.02 -1.19 -21.36
N GLU A 172 -6.98 -0.97 -22.15
CA GLU A 172 -7.11 -0.61 -23.56
C GLU A 172 -7.92 -1.67 -24.32
N THR A 173 -8.72 -1.23 -25.28
CA THR A 173 -9.61 -2.11 -26.05
C THR A 173 -8.97 -2.59 -27.35
N SER A 174 -7.87 -1.96 -27.78
CA SER A 174 -7.15 -2.28 -29.02
C SER A 174 -5.78 -1.59 -29.05
N GLY A 175 -4.97 -1.91 -30.07
CA GLY A 175 -3.65 -1.34 -30.27
C GLY A 175 -2.54 -2.12 -29.57
N THR A 176 -1.35 -1.53 -29.52
CA THR A 176 -0.14 -2.17 -28.99
C THR A 176 0.55 -1.31 -27.92
N VAL A 177 -0.15 -0.35 -27.33
CA VAL A 177 0.38 0.53 -26.29
C VAL A 177 -0.49 0.37 -25.05
N ALA A 178 0.15 0.09 -23.92
CA ALA A 178 -0.48 0.17 -22.60
C ALA A 178 0.00 1.47 -21.94
N THR A 179 -0.93 2.37 -21.63
CA THR A 179 -0.60 3.71 -21.14
C THR A 179 -0.22 3.67 -19.67
N ASP A 180 0.85 4.37 -19.33
CA ASP A 180 1.20 4.66 -17.96
C ASP A 180 0.30 5.78 -17.41
N SER A 181 -0.54 5.43 -16.44
CA SER A 181 -1.54 6.33 -15.86
C SER A 181 -1.01 7.19 -14.71
N VAL A 182 0.22 6.95 -14.25
CA VAL A 182 0.85 7.67 -13.14
C VAL A 182 2.11 8.40 -13.59
N GLY A 183 2.97 7.71 -14.33
CA GLY A 183 4.23 8.23 -14.85
C GLY A 183 4.09 8.68 -16.31
N SER A 184 5.12 8.37 -17.09
CA SER A 184 5.18 8.67 -18.52
C SER A 184 5.81 7.54 -19.35
N HIS A 185 5.84 6.33 -18.80
CA HIS A 185 6.56 5.20 -19.37
C HIS A 185 5.59 4.18 -19.99
N ASP A 186 4.94 4.57 -21.08
CA ASP A 186 4.06 3.66 -21.83
C ASP A 186 4.78 2.36 -22.22
N LEU A 187 4.08 1.23 -22.09
CA LEU A 187 4.59 -0.06 -22.55
C LEU A 187 4.15 -0.33 -23.98
N THR A 188 5.04 -0.90 -24.79
CA THR A 188 4.70 -1.41 -26.11
C THR A 188 4.58 -2.93 -26.11
N LEU A 189 3.46 -3.44 -26.60
CA LEU A 189 3.20 -4.86 -26.77
C LEU A 189 4.00 -5.42 -27.96
N ARG A 190 4.50 -6.65 -27.81
CA ARG A 190 5.36 -7.37 -28.75
C ARG A 190 4.83 -8.78 -28.99
N GLY A 191 5.27 -9.42 -30.08
CA GLY A 191 4.87 -10.80 -30.43
C GLY A 191 3.38 -10.97 -30.77
N GLY A 192 2.66 -9.87 -31.00
CA GLY A 192 1.21 -9.89 -31.18
C GLY A 192 0.42 -10.12 -29.89
N ALA A 193 0.99 -9.77 -28.72
CA ALA A 193 0.24 -9.69 -27.47
C ALA A 193 -0.97 -8.76 -27.63
N THR A 194 -2.05 -9.06 -26.90
CA THR A 194 -3.32 -8.33 -26.99
C THR A 194 -3.91 -8.04 -25.62
N PHE A 195 -4.82 -7.08 -25.60
CA PHE A 195 -5.73 -6.85 -24.49
C PHE A 195 -6.96 -7.76 -24.61
N ALA A 196 -7.40 -8.37 -23.52
CA ALA A 196 -8.63 -9.17 -23.45
C ALA A 196 -9.21 -9.10 -22.03
N PRO A 197 -10.45 -9.57 -21.78
CA PRO A 197 -11.07 -9.48 -20.45
C PRO A 197 -10.19 -10.02 -19.31
N GLY A 198 -9.99 -9.17 -18.30
CA GLY A 198 -8.97 -9.28 -17.26
C GLY A 198 -9.51 -9.67 -15.88
N LEU A 199 -8.89 -9.15 -14.83
CA LEU A 199 -9.42 -9.21 -13.48
C LEU A 199 -10.62 -8.28 -13.39
N ASN A 200 -10.40 -6.99 -13.66
CA ASN A 200 -11.42 -5.95 -13.74
C ASN A 200 -11.15 -5.15 -15.03
N GLY A 201 -12.08 -5.16 -15.98
CA GLY A 201 -11.84 -4.58 -17.31
C GLY A 201 -11.03 -5.52 -18.23
N ASN A 202 -9.97 -5.01 -18.85
CA ASN A 202 -9.07 -5.82 -19.69
C ASN A 202 -7.72 -6.06 -19.00
N ALA A 203 -6.98 -7.04 -19.50
CA ALA A 203 -5.65 -7.41 -19.07
C ALA A 203 -4.76 -7.67 -20.30
N LEU A 204 -3.45 -7.60 -20.10
CA LEU A 204 -2.48 -8.09 -21.07
C LEU A 204 -2.55 -9.62 -21.13
N THR A 205 -2.76 -10.17 -22.32
CA THR A 205 -2.80 -11.62 -22.55
C THR A 205 -1.60 -12.10 -23.36
N LEU A 206 -1.04 -13.24 -22.93
CA LEU A 206 0.27 -13.73 -23.38
C LEU A 206 0.24 -15.25 -23.64
N ASN A 207 0.87 -15.67 -24.73
CA ASN A 207 0.89 -17.05 -25.21
C ASN A 207 1.95 -17.95 -24.55
N GLY A 208 2.90 -17.40 -23.80
CA GLY A 208 4.01 -18.14 -23.20
C GLY A 208 5.15 -18.53 -24.17
N VAL A 209 5.23 -17.89 -25.34
CA VAL A 209 6.23 -18.18 -26.38
C VAL A 209 7.09 -16.97 -26.71
N ASP A 210 6.47 -15.88 -27.16
CA ASP A 210 7.16 -14.70 -27.71
C ASP A 210 6.41 -13.38 -27.46
N GLN A 211 5.31 -13.44 -26.73
CA GLN A 211 4.47 -12.30 -26.39
C GLN A 211 4.90 -11.68 -25.07
N PHE A 212 5.00 -10.36 -25.05
CA PHE A 212 5.34 -9.56 -23.86
C PHE A 212 4.99 -8.08 -24.11
N ALA A 213 5.11 -7.25 -23.08
CA ALA A 213 5.11 -5.79 -23.20
C ALA A 213 6.40 -5.22 -22.60
N GLU A 214 6.90 -4.10 -23.13
CA GLU A 214 8.15 -3.49 -22.67
C GLU A 214 8.09 -1.96 -22.62
N SER A 215 8.84 -1.37 -21.69
CA SER A 215 9.06 0.08 -21.64
C SER A 215 10.14 0.53 -22.63
N SER A 216 10.31 1.84 -22.79
CA SER A 216 11.51 2.41 -23.39
C SER A 216 12.56 2.74 -22.32
N GLY A 217 13.50 1.84 -22.09
CA GLY A 217 14.58 2.00 -21.12
C GLY A 217 14.22 1.57 -19.70
N THR A 218 15.22 1.67 -18.82
CA THR A 218 15.15 1.34 -17.40
C THR A 218 14.24 2.32 -16.67
N LEU A 219 13.36 1.82 -15.79
CA LEU A 219 12.40 2.68 -15.07
C LEU A 219 12.88 3.05 -13.69
N ILE A 220 13.47 2.09 -12.98
CA ILE A 220 13.99 2.30 -11.63
C ILE A 220 15.46 1.89 -11.52
N PRO A 221 16.28 2.60 -10.74
CA PRO A 221 17.56 2.04 -10.33
C PRO A 221 17.29 0.80 -9.48
N THR A 222 17.92 -0.34 -9.80
CA THR A 222 17.76 -1.60 -9.06
C THR A 222 18.97 -1.98 -8.19
N GLU A 223 20.12 -1.36 -8.46
CA GLU A 223 21.37 -1.64 -7.75
C GLU A 223 21.42 -0.85 -6.44
N ASN A 224 21.45 -1.55 -5.31
CA ASN A 224 21.55 -0.98 -3.96
C ASN A 224 20.43 0.01 -3.59
N THR A 225 19.26 -0.12 -4.21
CA THR A 225 18.08 0.71 -3.95
C THR A 225 16.93 -0.13 -3.38
N ASN A 226 16.03 0.57 -2.69
CA ASN A 226 14.74 0.01 -2.29
C ASN A 226 13.76 0.15 -3.45
N TYR A 227 12.97 -0.88 -3.72
CA TYR A 227 11.91 -0.83 -4.73
C TYR A 227 10.91 -1.96 -4.54
N SER A 228 9.72 -1.80 -5.12
CA SER A 228 8.68 -2.83 -5.12
C SER A 228 7.97 -2.88 -6.47
N ILE A 229 7.50 -4.07 -6.83
CA ILE A 229 6.69 -4.31 -8.03
C ILE A 229 5.45 -5.05 -7.61
N SER A 230 4.28 -4.51 -7.95
CA SER A 230 2.97 -5.12 -7.73
C SER A 230 2.34 -5.48 -9.07
N ALA A 231 1.74 -6.66 -9.16
CA ALA A 231 0.98 -7.07 -10.34
C ALA A 231 -0.12 -8.07 -9.95
N TRP A 232 -1.24 -8.04 -10.67
CA TRP A 232 -2.14 -9.18 -10.72
C TRP A 232 -1.72 -10.11 -11.85
N ALA A 233 -1.66 -11.40 -11.57
CA ALA A 233 -1.22 -12.40 -12.55
C ALA A 233 -2.08 -13.66 -12.51
N LYS A 234 -2.28 -14.26 -13.69
CA LYS A 234 -2.96 -15.54 -13.88
C LYS A 234 -2.15 -16.41 -14.81
N LEU A 235 -1.87 -17.65 -14.39
CA LEU A 235 -1.20 -18.65 -15.22
C LEU A 235 -2.21 -19.44 -16.06
N ASN A 236 -1.90 -19.73 -17.31
CA ASN A 236 -2.64 -20.73 -18.10
C ASN A 236 -2.27 -22.16 -17.68
N ALA A 237 -1.03 -22.37 -17.23
CA ALA A 237 -0.55 -23.63 -16.69
C ALA A 237 0.52 -23.41 -15.62
N ALA A 238 0.46 -24.19 -14.54
CA ALA A 238 1.48 -24.24 -13.49
C ALA A 238 2.37 -25.49 -13.68
N GLY A 239 3.13 -25.51 -14.78
CA GLY A 239 4.02 -26.62 -15.15
C GLY A 239 5.38 -26.57 -14.45
N ASP A 240 6.37 -27.24 -15.04
CA ASP A 240 7.74 -27.26 -14.51
C ASP A 240 8.64 -26.13 -15.09
N ALA A 241 8.10 -25.33 -16.01
CA ALA A 241 8.79 -24.18 -16.60
C ALA A 241 8.71 -22.92 -15.72
N PHE A 242 9.75 -22.10 -15.77
CA PHE A 242 9.73 -20.75 -15.23
C PHE A 242 8.86 -19.83 -16.11
N GLN A 243 8.11 -18.93 -15.48
CA GLN A 243 7.24 -17.97 -16.16
C GLN A 243 7.29 -16.62 -15.42
N THR A 244 7.71 -15.56 -16.11
CA THR A 244 7.99 -14.25 -15.51
C THR A 244 6.84 -13.27 -15.76
N VAL A 245 6.26 -12.75 -14.69
CA VAL A 245 5.19 -11.73 -14.73
C VAL A 245 5.79 -10.37 -15.03
N ALA A 246 6.81 -9.97 -14.27
CA ALA A 246 7.52 -8.71 -14.47
C ALA A 246 9.02 -8.89 -14.20
N SER A 247 9.84 -8.25 -15.01
CA SER A 247 11.28 -8.15 -14.81
C SER A 247 11.81 -6.83 -15.37
N GLU A 248 13.03 -6.46 -15.02
CA GLU A 248 13.74 -5.39 -15.73
C GLU A 248 15.03 -5.95 -16.30
N ASP A 249 15.31 -5.70 -17.58
CA ASP A 249 16.49 -6.25 -18.24
C ASP A 249 17.78 -5.65 -17.64
N GLY A 250 18.71 -6.51 -17.23
CA GLY A 250 20.11 -6.16 -16.95
C GLY A 250 21.03 -6.55 -18.10
N ASP A 251 22.34 -6.54 -17.84
CA ASP A 251 23.36 -6.81 -18.86
C ASP A 251 23.25 -8.25 -19.41
N ALA A 252 23.45 -9.25 -18.56
CA ALA A 252 23.31 -10.67 -18.91
C ALA A 252 21.97 -11.27 -18.45
N ASN A 253 21.48 -10.91 -17.27
CA ASN A 253 20.25 -11.42 -16.69
C ASN A 253 19.31 -10.25 -16.37
N SER A 254 18.02 -10.50 -16.17
CA SER A 254 17.14 -9.49 -15.59
C SER A 254 17.62 -9.11 -14.20
N ALA A 255 17.51 -7.82 -13.88
CA ALA A 255 17.82 -7.22 -12.59
C ALA A 255 17.00 -7.83 -11.44
N PHE A 256 15.75 -8.19 -11.74
CA PHE A 256 14.85 -8.95 -10.87
C PHE A 256 13.86 -9.75 -11.71
N PHE A 257 13.19 -10.71 -11.07
CA PHE A 257 12.11 -11.49 -11.65
C PHE A 257 10.98 -11.65 -10.62
N LEU A 258 9.80 -11.11 -10.90
CA LEU A 258 8.56 -11.51 -10.26
C LEU A 258 7.96 -12.65 -11.09
N GLN A 259 8.05 -13.88 -10.58
CA GLN A 259 7.91 -15.06 -11.43
C GLN A 259 7.24 -16.24 -10.73
N TYR A 260 6.68 -17.16 -11.52
CA TYR A 260 6.44 -18.54 -11.11
C TYR A 260 7.71 -19.37 -11.35
N SER A 261 8.22 -19.99 -10.29
CA SER A 261 9.29 -20.98 -10.37
C SER A 261 8.70 -22.36 -10.62
N GLY A 262 8.83 -22.88 -11.84
CA GLY A 262 8.40 -24.24 -12.15
C GLY A 262 9.24 -25.33 -11.46
N ALA A 263 10.50 -25.03 -11.14
CA ALA A 263 11.36 -25.91 -10.36
C ALA A 263 10.87 -26.07 -8.91
N ASP A 264 10.38 -24.98 -8.30
CA ASP A 264 9.88 -24.97 -6.91
C ASP A 264 8.37 -25.13 -6.82
N LYS A 265 7.66 -25.02 -7.96
CA LYS A 265 6.21 -24.94 -8.11
C LYS A 265 5.59 -23.81 -7.29
N ARG A 266 6.26 -22.66 -7.22
CA ARG A 266 5.88 -21.55 -6.32
C ARG A 266 6.10 -20.20 -6.97
N TRP A 267 5.27 -19.22 -6.57
CA TRP A 267 5.57 -17.81 -6.82
C TRP A 267 6.87 -17.41 -6.12
N ALA A 268 7.64 -16.54 -6.76
CA ALA A 268 8.92 -16.08 -6.26
C ALA A 268 9.21 -14.64 -6.71
N PHE A 269 9.93 -13.92 -5.85
CA PHE A 269 10.64 -12.71 -6.26
C PHE A 269 12.14 -13.01 -6.21
N SER A 270 12.81 -12.86 -7.35
CA SER A 270 14.11 -13.48 -7.58
C SER A 270 15.12 -12.50 -8.18
N PHE A 271 16.38 -12.72 -7.85
CA PHE A 271 17.55 -12.41 -8.69
C PHE A 271 18.07 -13.71 -9.30
N ALA A 272 19.01 -13.62 -10.23
CA ALA A 272 19.64 -14.82 -10.81
C ALA A 272 20.29 -15.72 -9.74
N SER A 273 20.82 -15.13 -8.67
CA SER A 273 21.56 -15.81 -7.61
C SER A 273 20.70 -16.30 -6.43
N VAL A 274 19.53 -15.69 -6.20
CA VAL A 274 18.73 -15.92 -4.99
C VAL A 274 17.26 -15.64 -5.24
N ARG A 275 16.36 -16.32 -4.52
CA ARG A 275 14.92 -16.11 -4.63
C ARG A 275 14.22 -16.15 -3.28
N ALA A 276 13.32 -15.20 -3.05
CA ALA A 276 12.31 -15.29 -2.01
C ALA A 276 11.16 -16.15 -2.54
N LEU A 277 10.94 -17.31 -1.92
CA LEU A 277 9.93 -18.28 -2.36
C LEU A 277 8.69 -18.19 -1.49
N ALA A 278 7.52 -18.14 -2.12
CA ALA A 278 6.23 -18.20 -1.45
C ALA A 278 6.07 -19.51 -0.64
N SER A 279 5.01 -19.57 0.17
CA SER A 279 4.66 -20.77 0.94
C SER A 279 4.43 -21.99 0.05
N THR A 280 4.71 -23.18 0.58
CA THR A 280 4.32 -24.45 -0.05
C THR A 280 2.82 -24.74 0.09
N VAL A 281 2.15 -24.08 1.04
CA VAL A 281 0.69 -24.15 1.22
C VAL A 281 0.02 -23.17 0.27
N GLY A 282 -0.96 -23.64 -0.50
CA GLY A 282 -1.64 -22.80 -1.49
C GLY A 282 -0.83 -22.62 -2.78
N GLN A 283 -0.27 -23.72 -3.31
CA GLN A 283 0.42 -23.77 -4.59
C GLN A 283 -0.35 -23.04 -5.71
N PRO A 284 0.33 -22.38 -6.66
CA PRO A 284 -0.32 -21.66 -7.74
C PRO A 284 -1.24 -22.57 -8.57
N ILE A 285 -2.50 -22.16 -8.74
CA ILE A 285 -3.52 -22.87 -9.49
C ILE A 285 -3.69 -22.17 -10.84
N ALA A 286 -3.60 -22.94 -11.93
CA ALA A 286 -3.86 -22.43 -13.27
C ALA A 286 -5.29 -21.84 -13.37
N GLY A 287 -5.42 -20.70 -14.05
CA GLY A 287 -6.68 -19.98 -14.22
C GLY A 287 -7.09 -19.11 -13.03
N LYS A 288 -6.42 -19.19 -11.87
CA LYS A 288 -6.68 -18.31 -10.73
C LYS A 288 -5.83 -17.03 -10.82
N TRP A 289 -6.45 -15.88 -10.54
CA TRP A 289 -5.76 -14.61 -10.33
C TRP A 289 -5.11 -14.56 -8.94
N TYR A 290 -3.89 -14.02 -8.90
CA TYR A 290 -3.13 -13.77 -7.68
C TYR A 290 -2.62 -12.34 -7.68
N HIS A 291 -2.69 -11.67 -6.53
CA HIS A 291 -1.98 -10.41 -6.32
C HIS A 291 -0.57 -10.72 -5.86
N LEU A 292 0.43 -10.30 -6.62
CA LEU A 292 1.84 -10.58 -6.36
C LEU A 292 2.57 -9.27 -6.10
N VAL A 293 3.30 -9.20 -5.00
CA VAL A 293 4.19 -8.06 -4.72
C VAL A 293 5.60 -8.53 -4.37
N GLY A 294 6.57 -8.18 -5.20
CA GLY A 294 7.98 -8.30 -4.89
C GLY A 294 8.49 -7.05 -4.19
N VAL A 295 9.20 -7.20 -3.07
CA VAL A 295 9.76 -6.08 -2.30
C VAL A 295 11.26 -6.30 -2.11
N ARG A 296 12.06 -5.33 -2.59
CA ARG A 296 13.47 -5.21 -2.25
C ARG A 296 13.66 -4.13 -1.19
N ASP A 297 14.18 -4.55 -0.05
CA ASP A 297 14.48 -3.68 1.10
C ASP A 297 15.98 -3.83 1.44
N VAL A 298 16.80 -2.97 0.85
CA VAL A 298 18.25 -2.89 1.10
C VAL A 298 18.51 -2.43 2.54
N THR A 299 17.68 -1.52 3.07
CA THR A 299 17.81 -1.00 4.44
C THR A 299 17.78 -2.12 5.47
N ASN A 300 16.89 -3.11 5.31
CA ASN A 300 16.78 -4.27 6.18
C ASN A 300 17.42 -5.54 5.60
N SER A 301 18.16 -5.44 4.49
CA SER A 301 18.81 -6.56 3.81
C SER A 301 17.87 -7.73 3.48
N LYS A 302 16.69 -7.43 2.91
CA LYS A 302 15.64 -8.40 2.59
C LYS A 302 15.17 -8.34 1.15
N LEU A 303 14.87 -9.52 0.62
CA LEU A 303 14.06 -9.73 -0.57
C LEU A 303 12.80 -10.49 -0.14
N SER A 304 11.61 -10.01 -0.51
CA SER A 304 10.35 -10.60 -0.07
C SER A 304 9.35 -10.76 -1.20
N ILE A 305 8.49 -11.77 -1.08
CA ILE A 305 7.34 -12.00 -1.96
C ILE A 305 6.07 -12.04 -1.11
N TYR A 306 5.09 -11.24 -1.51
CA TYR A 306 3.74 -11.26 -0.98
C TYR A 306 2.80 -11.88 -2.02
N VAL A 307 1.83 -12.65 -1.54
CA VAL A 307 0.80 -13.28 -2.37
C VAL A 307 -0.55 -13.00 -1.71
N ASP A 308 -1.51 -12.48 -2.49
CA ASP A 308 -2.86 -12.12 -2.06
C ASP A 308 -2.85 -11.22 -0.79
N GLY A 309 -1.96 -10.21 -0.80
CA GLY A 309 -1.81 -9.23 0.28
C GLY A 309 -0.99 -9.68 1.50
N VAL A 310 -0.55 -10.95 1.56
CA VAL A 310 0.12 -11.53 2.73
C VAL A 310 1.57 -11.89 2.42
N LEU A 311 2.49 -11.63 3.38
CA LEU A 311 3.89 -12.04 3.26
C LEU A 311 3.97 -13.57 3.15
N SER A 312 4.42 -14.06 2.01
CA SER A 312 4.45 -15.49 1.72
C SER A 312 5.86 -16.07 1.77
N GLY A 313 6.88 -15.24 1.55
CA GLY A 313 8.28 -15.66 1.54
C GLY A 313 9.25 -14.50 1.70
N SER A 314 10.40 -14.77 2.32
CA SER A 314 11.48 -13.80 2.48
C SER A 314 12.83 -14.51 2.54
N VAL A 315 13.87 -13.83 2.07
CA VAL A 315 15.26 -14.26 2.18
C VAL A 315 16.14 -13.05 2.50
N GLY A 316 17.17 -13.26 3.33
CA GLY A 316 18.18 -12.25 3.60
C GLY A 316 19.11 -12.09 2.40
N ILE A 317 19.34 -10.85 1.99
CA ILE A 317 20.35 -10.50 1.00
C ILE A 317 20.99 -9.18 1.41
N LEU A 318 22.31 -9.21 1.63
CA LEU A 318 23.09 -8.01 1.91
C LEU A 318 23.13 -7.11 0.66
N GLY A 319 23.58 -5.85 0.80
CA GLY A 319 23.75 -4.92 -0.33
C GLY A 319 24.38 -5.60 -1.56
N GLY A 320 23.93 -5.20 -2.75
CA GLY A 320 24.15 -5.88 -4.03
C GLY A 320 22.83 -6.26 -4.71
N GLY A 321 22.87 -6.43 -6.03
CA GLY A 321 21.72 -6.74 -6.89
C GLY A 321 22.12 -6.53 -8.34
N ASP A 322 21.48 -7.25 -9.26
CA ASP A 322 21.79 -7.07 -10.69
C ASP A 322 21.29 -5.69 -11.14
N LYS A 323 22.17 -4.94 -11.82
CA LYS A 323 21.87 -3.59 -12.29
C LYS A 323 20.94 -3.66 -13.51
N GLY A 324 19.81 -2.98 -13.42
CA GLY A 324 18.93 -2.68 -14.55
C GLY A 324 19.68 -1.81 -15.56
N THR A 325 19.76 -2.28 -16.79
CA THR A 325 20.43 -1.58 -17.90
C THR A 325 19.57 -1.50 -19.15
N GLY A 326 18.37 -2.09 -19.10
CA GLY A 326 17.44 -2.18 -20.21
C GLY A 326 16.00 -1.97 -19.76
N ASN A 327 15.09 -2.34 -20.64
CA ASN A 327 13.66 -2.10 -20.51
C ASN A 327 13.05 -2.90 -19.34
N LEU A 328 12.02 -2.34 -18.69
CA LEU A 328 11.04 -3.13 -17.95
C LEU A 328 10.33 -4.06 -18.94
N GLN A 329 10.06 -5.29 -18.51
CA GLN A 329 9.43 -6.35 -19.27
C GLN A 329 8.25 -6.90 -18.48
N ILE A 330 7.08 -6.95 -19.11
CA ILE A 330 5.90 -7.64 -18.59
C ILE A 330 5.69 -8.89 -19.44
N GLY A 331 5.76 -10.06 -18.81
CA GLY A 331 5.51 -11.34 -19.47
C GLY A 331 6.74 -12.12 -19.94
N ARG A 332 7.97 -11.67 -19.64
CA ARG A 332 9.20 -12.43 -19.90
C ARG A 332 10.36 -11.98 -19.00
N GLY A 333 11.40 -12.81 -18.92
CA GLY A 333 12.68 -12.52 -18.28
C GLY A 333 13.84 -12.49 -19.27
N LYS A 334 15.05 -12.26 -18.76
CA LYS A 334 16.31 -12.38 -19.50
C LYS A 334 17.31 -13.21 -18.69
N PHE A 335 17.96 -14.16 -19.34
CA PHE A 335 18.99 -14.98 -18.71
C PHE A 335 20.08 -15.32 -19.71
N SER A 336 21.35 -15.19 -19.31
CA SER A 336 22.51 -15.44 -20.16
C SER A 336 22.44 -14.71 -21.53
N GLY A 337 21.96 -13.48 -21.51
CA GLY A 337 21.85 -12.59 -22.67
C GLY A 337 20.64 -12.83 -23.56
N LYS A 338 19.74 -13.75 -23.22
CA LYS A 338 18.59 -14.13 -24.06
C LYS A 338 17.25 -13.92 -23.34
N PRO A 339 16.18 -13.56 -24.07
CA PRO A 339 14.83 -13.58 -23.49
C PRO A 339 14.43 -15.02 -23.14
N VAL A 340 13.85 -15.19 -21.97
CA VAL A 340 13.44 -16.49 -21.40
C VAL A 340 12.16 -16.34 -20.59
N ASP A 341 11.63 -17.46 -20.08
CA ASP A 341 10.57 -17.51 -19.08
C ASP A 341 9.32 -16.72 -19.49
N PHE A 342 8.92 -16.86 -20.75
CA PHE A 342 7.72 -16.22 -21.28
C PHE A 342 6.49 -16.72 -20.52
N LEU A 343 5.66 -15.79 -20.07
CA LEU A 343 4.45 -16.07 -19.32
C LEU A 343 3.35 -16.53 -20.28
N GLY A 344 2.82 -17.73 -20.06
CA GLY A 344 1.56 -18.16 -20.66
C GLY A 344 0.43 -17.81 -19.70
N GLY A 345 -0.31 -16.72 -19.95
CA GLY A 345 -1.26 -16.22 -18.97
C GLY A 345 -1.80 -14.82 -19.24
N ALA A 346 -2.21 -14.16 -18.15
CA ALA A 346 -2.63 -12.76 -18.18
C ALA A 346 -2.01 -11.97 -17.03
N VAL A 347 -1.75 -10.68 -17.28
CA VAL A 347 -1.21 -9.72 -16.31
C VAL A 347 -2.08 -8.46 -16.31
N ASP A 348 -2.35 -7.94 -15.13
CA ASP A 348 -3.27 -6.82 -14.92
C ASP A 348 -2.73 -5.93 -13.78
N ASN A 349 -3.09 -4.64 -13.81
CA ASN A 349 -2.84 -3.68 -12.73
C ASN A 349 -1.39 -3.69 -12.18
N VAL A 350 -0.42 -3.53 -13.08
CA VAL A 350 1.00 -3.46 -12.73
C VAL A 350 1.33 -2.08 -12.16
N LYS A 351 2.11 -2.05 -11.08
CA LYS A 351 2.63 -0.83 -10.44
C LYS A 351 4.09 -0.98 -10.06
N ILE A 352 4.86 0.07 -10.27
CA ILE A 352 6.27 0.18 -9.84
C ILE A 352 6.37 1.17 -8.70
N PHE A 353 7.22 0.86 -7.72
CA PHE A 353 7.54 1.72 -6.59
C PHE A 353 9.06 1.82 -6.47
N ASP A 354 9.58 3.03 -6.37
CA ASP A 354 10.97 3.39 -6.09
C ASP A 354 11.31 3.32 -4.58
N ARG A 355 10.54 2.51 -3.83
CA ARG A 355 10.70 2.24 -2.40
C ARG A 355 10.23 0.84 -2.02
N ALA A 356 10.65 0.40 -0.84
CA ALA A 356 10.14 -0.83 -0.23
C ALA A 356 8.74 -0.56 0.34
N LEU A 357 7.75 -1.36 -0.06
CA LEU A 357 6.41 -1.31 0.52
C LEU A 357 6.36 -2.06 1.85
N SER A 358 5.59 -1.52 2.80
CA SER A 358 5.25 -2.20 4.05
C SER A 358 4.16 -3.26 3.83
N ALA A 359 4.03 -4.19 4.79
CA ALA A 359 3.00 -5.23 4.73
C ALA A 359 1.57 -4.64 4.71
N ALA A 360 1.33 -3.54 5.44
CA ALA A 360 0.03 -2.86 5.45
C ALA A 360 -0.31 -2.27 4.07
N GLU A 361 0.65 -1.61 3.43
CA GLU A 361 0.49 -1.06 2.09
C GLU A 361 0.21 -2.15 1.04
N VAL A 362 0.90 -3.29 1.14
CA VAL A 362 0.65 -4.45 0.26
C VAL A 362 -0.76 -5.02 0.47
N SER A 363 -1.21 -5.12 1.73
CA SER A 363 -2.59 -5.54 2.03
C SER A 363 -3.62 -4.59 1.44
N THR A 364 -3.39 -3.27 1.51
CA THR A 364 -4.28 -2.26 0.91
C THR A 364 -4.32 -2.38 -0.62
N LEU A 365 -3.17 -2.59 -1.28
CA LEU A 365 -3.12 -2.81 -2.74
C LEU A 365 -3.93 -4.03 -3.17
N ASN A 366 -3.84 -5.14 -2.40
CA ASN A 366 -4.61 -6.35 -2.67
C ASN A 366 -6.12 -6.08 -2.55
N ALA A 367 -6.55 -5.43 -1.47
CA ALA A 367 -7.96 -5.11 -1.24
C ALA A 367 -8.54 -4.21 -2.35
N ALA A 368 -7.78 -3.21 -2.79
CA ALA A 368 -8.20 -2.29 -3.85
C ALA A 368 -8.33 -2.96 -5.23
N GLY A 369 -7.51 -3.98 -5.52
CA GLY A 369 -7.57 -4.73 -6.78
C GLY A 369 -8.64 -5.83 -6.79
N ALA A 370 -9.00 -6.38 -5.64
CA ALA A 370 -10.02 -7.42 -5.53
C ALA A 370 -11.47 -6.90 -5.58
N GLY A 371 -11.67 -5.59 -5.46
CA GLY A 371 -12.98 -4.96 -5.24
C GLY A 371 -13.42 -3.93 -6.29
N SER A 372 -12.77 -3.82 -7.46
CA SER A 372 -13.18 -2.91 -8.53
C SER A 372 -14.08 -3.52 -9.59
#